data_AF-A0A948BEM7-F1
#
_entry.id   AF-A0A948BEM7-F1
#
_cell.length_a   1.000
_cell.length_b   1.000
_cell.length_c   1.000
_cell.angle_alpha   90.00
_cell.angle_beta   90.00
_cell.angle_gamma   90.00
#
_symmetry.space_group_name_H-M   'P 1'
#
loop_
_entity.id
_entity.type
_entity.pdbx_description
1 polymer ?
#
loop_
_entity_poly.entity_id
_entity_poly.type
_entity_poly.pdbx_seq_one_letter_code
_entity_poly.pdbx_strand_id
1 'polypeptide(L)'
;MSCGLGRQDVHAGSFDFGLQGIEADVVFPGGIFHLHSALTGKFNLKNILGVVGIGVGLGIDATKIRKGLQEVDNIPGRLERIQVKTDCAVFVDYAHTPDALENVLKTLREMKPVR
;
A
#
# COMPACT_ATOMS: atom_id res chain seq x y z
N MET A 1 15.00 -10.78 -7.77
CA MET A 1 13.85 -9.98 -8.27
C MET A 1 13.76 -8.71 -7.44
N SER A 2 13.79 -7.58 -8.12
CA SER A 2 13.78 -6.23 -7.59
C SER A 2 12.34 -5.67 -7.55
N CYS A 3 12.02 -4.85 -6.55
CA CYS A 3 10.67 -4.31 -6.38
C CYS A 3 10.68 -2.85 -5.89
N GLY A 4 9.83 -1.99 -6.47
CA GLY A 4 9.69 -0.61 -6.02
C GLY A 4 8.83 0.28 -6.92
N LEU A 5 8.72 1.57 -6.58
CA LEU A 5 7.87 2.53 -7.31
C LEU A 5 8.47 2.99 -8.66
N GLY A 6 9.78 2.82 -8.84
CA GLY A 6 10.44 3.06 -10.12
C GLY A 6 10.52 1.78 -10.94
N ARG A 7 10.91 1.89 -12.21
CA ARG A 7 11.03 0.75 -13.13
C ARG A 7 11.98 -0.32 -12.56
N GLN A 8 11.40 -1.44 -12.13
CA GLN A 8 12.05 -2.62 -11.55
C GLN A 8 11.34 -3.89 -12.05
N ASP A 9 11.76 -5.08 -11.60
CA ASP A 9 11.09 -6.33 -12.00
C ASP A 9 9.62 -6.32 -11.60
N VAL A 10 9.31 -5.87 -10.37
CA VAL A 10 7.95 -5.57 -9.92
C VAL A 10 7.84 -4.10 -9.56
N HIS A 11 6.93 -3.37 -10.21
CA HIS A 11 6.76 -1.95 -9.95
C HIS A 11 5.34 -1.45 -10.17
N ALA A 12 5.04 -0.27 -9.62
CA ALA A 12 3.80 0.44 -9.93
C ALA A 12 3.97 1.23 -11.24
N GLY A 13 3.03 1.04 -12.17
CA GLY A 13 2.88 1.82 -13.39
C GLY A 13 2.15 3.14 -13.09
N SER A 14 0.87 3.23 -13.46
CA SER A 14 -0.01 4.29 -12.96
C SER A 14 -0.40 3.98 -11.53
N PHE A 15 -0.33 4.96 -10.62
CA PHE A 15 -0.83 4.79 -9.26
C PHE A 15 -1.31 6.11 -8.66
N ASP A 16 -2.31 5.99 -7.79
CA ASP A 16 -2.74 7.02 -6.87
C ASP A 16 -2.88 6.43 -5.46
N PHE A 17 -2.66 7.25 -4.44
CA PHE A 17 -2.87 6.84 -3.07
C PHE A 17 -3.37 8.02 -2.25
N GLY A 18 -4.27 7.73 -1.32
CA GLY A 18 -4.84 8.74 -0.43
C GLY A 18 -5.60 8.09 0.71
N LEU A 19 -6.40 8.89 1.42
CA LEU A 19 -7.17 8.42 2.57
C LEU A 19 -8.15 7.28 2.22
N GLN A 20 -8.56 7.18 0.96
CA GLN A 20 -9.53 6.20 0.47
C GLN A 20 -8.90 4.85 0.09
N GLY A 21 -7.58 4.77 0.04
CA GLY A 21 -6.88 3.56 -0.37
C GLY A 21 -5.76 3.81 -1.38
N ILE A 22 -5.38 2.75 -2.06
CA ILE A 22 -4.38 2.71 -3.12
C ILE A 22 -5.03 2.15 -4.38
N GLU A 23 -4.84 2.86 -5.48
CA GLU A 23 -5.12 2.37 -6.84
C GLU A 23 -3.80 2.28 -7.59
N ALA A 24 -3.48 1.13 -8.16
CA ALA A 24 -2.21 0.95 -8.86
C ALA A 24 -2.27 -0.11 -9.96
N ASP A 25 -1.62 0.17 -11.09
CA ASP A 25 -1.26 -0.84 -12.07
C ASP A 25 0.05 -1.50 -11.62
N VAL A 26 -0.03 -2.76 -11.21
CA VAL A 26 1.14 -3.53 -10.78
C VAL A 26 1.73 -4.25 -11.99
N VAL A 27 2.92 -3.82 -12.39
CA VAL A 27 3.71 -4.41 -13.47
C VAL A 27 4.68 -5.44 -12.88
N PHE A 28 4.73 -6.63 -13.44
CA PHE A 28 5.61 -7.72 -13.03
C PHE A 28 6.00 -8.57 -14.26
N PRO A 29 6.96 -9.51 -14.17
CA PRO A 29 7.44 -10.24 -15.35
C PRO A 29 6.35 -11.05 -16.08
N GLY A 30 5.28 -11.44 -15.37
CA GLY A 30 4.16 -12.19 -15.92
C GLY A 30 3.01 -11.33 -16.48
N GLY A 31 3.14 -10.00 -16.47
CA GLY A 31 2.15 -9.10 -17.05
C GLY A 31 1.84 -7.88 -16.17
N ILE A 32 0.61 -7.39 -16.28
CA ILE A 32 0.11 -6.27 -15.49
C ILE A 32 -1.25 -6.64 -14.90
N PHE A 33 -1.53 -6.21 -13.68
CA PHE A 33 -2.89 -6.23 -13.14
C PHE A 33 -3.20 -4.94 -12.41
N HIS A 34 -4.47 -4.54 -12.48
CA HIS A 34 -4.98 -3.41 -11.72
C HIS A 34 -5.30 -3.84 -10.29
N LEU A 35 -4.85 -3.05 -9.32
CA LEU A 35 -5.03 -3.29 -7.89
C LEU A 35 -5.74 -2.11 -7.25
N HIS A 36 -6.86 -2.42 -6.59
CA HIS A 36 -7.49 -1.56 -5.60
C HIS A 36 -7.21 -2.15 -4.21
N SER A 37 -6.75 -1.34 -3.26
CA SER A 37 -6.51 -1.75 -1.88
C SER A 37 -7.04 -0.70 -0.91
N ALA A 38 -7.67 -1.14 0.18
CA ALA A 38 -8.11 -0.25 1.27
C ALA A 38 -6.92 0.31 2.08
N LEU A 39 -5.74 -0.29 1.95
CA LEU A 39 -4.54 0.19 2.62
C LEU A 39 -4.15 1.57 2.11
N THR A 40 -3.64 2.39 3.01
CA THR A 40 -3.43 3.82 2.74
C THR A 40 -1.94 4.15 2.70
N GLY A 41 -1.58 5.04 1.76
CA GLY A 41 -0.29 5.72 1.72
C GLY A 41 0.82 4.97 0.98
N LYS A 42 1.84 5.76 0.58
CA LYS A 42 2.98 5.32 -0.22
C LYS A 42 3.76 4.13 0.37
N PHE A 43 3.85 4.05 1.69
CA PHE A 43 4.56 2.96 2.37
C PHE A 43 3.86 1.62 2.12
N ASN A 44 2.53 1.57 2.22
CA ASN A 44 1.77 0.35 1.95
C ASN A 44 1.85 -0.04 0.48
N LEU A 45 1.84 0.90 -0.46
CA LEU A 45 2.07 0.59 -1.87
C LEU A 45 3.43 -0.11 -2.09
N LYS A 46 4.50 0.37 -1.43
CA LYS A 46 5.81 -0.31 -1.49
C LYS A 46 5.76 -1.72 -0.89
N ASN A 47 5.10 -1.91 0.24
CA ASN A 47 4.96 -3.23 0.88
C ASN A 47 4.20 -4.19 -0.03
N ILE A 48 3.11 -3.73 -0.62
CA ILE A 48 2.32 -4.48 -1.61
C ILE A 48 3.22 -4.94 -2.76
N LEU A 49 3.98 -4.04 -3.38
CA LEU A 49 4.90 -4.41 -4.48
C LEU A 49 5.94 -5.44 -4.05
N GLY A 50 6.44 -5.35 -2.81
CA GLY A 50 7.34 -6.35 -2.23
C GLY A 50 6.67 -7.73 -2.08
N VAL A 51 5.44 -7.76 -1.56
CA VAL A 51 4.64 -9.00 -1.43
C VAL A 51 4.30 -9.60 -2.79
N VAL A 52 3.96 -8.78 -3.79
CA VAL A 52 3.74 -9.23 -5.17
C VAL A 52 5.02 -9.86 -5.71
N GLY A 53 6.18 -9.23 -5.50
CA GLY A 53 7.47 -9.82 -5.81
C GLY A 53 7.61 -11.21 -5.16
N ILE A 54 7.44 -11.33 -3.85
CA ILE A 54 7.53 -12.63 -3.18
C ILE A 54 6.57 -13.67 -3.80
N GLY A 55 5.30 -13.32 -4.00
CA GLY A 55 4.29 -14.23 -4.54
C GLY A 55 4.61 -14.71 -5.96
N VAL A 56 5.04 -13.79 -6.83
CA VAL A 56 5.48 -14.13 -8.20
C VAL A 56 6.72 -15.04 -8.16
N GLY A 57 7.67 -14.76 -7.29
CA GLY A 57 8.90 -15.56 -7.12
C GLY A 57 8.62 -16.98 -6.62
N LEU A 58 7.51 -17.16 -5.88
CA LEU A 58 7.02 -18.45 -5.42
C LEU A 58 6.11 -19.16 -6.45
N GLY A 59 5.88 -18.57 -7.62
CA GLY A 59 5.02 -19.15 -8.66
C GLY A 59 3.53 -19.11 -8.31
N ILE A 60 3.10 -18.21 -7.41
CA ILE A 60 1.69 -18.03 -7.09
C ILE A 60 1.02 -17.32 -8.28
N ASP A 61 -0.14 -17.83 -8.69
CA ASP A 61 -0.92 -17.22 -9.76
C ASP A 61 -1.28 -15.75 -9.46
N ALA A 62 -1.07 -14.87 -10.44
CA ALA A 62 -1.25 -13.44 -10.28
C ALA A 62 -2.70 -13.05 -9.90
N THR A 63 -3.70 -13.82 -10.34
CA THR A 63 -5.09 -13.58 -9.96
C THR A 63 -5.33 -13.87 -8.48
N LYS A 64 -4.64 -14.88 -7.91
CA LYS A 64 -4.68 -15.19 -6.48
C LYS A 64 -3.96 -14.11 -5.66
N ILE A 65 -2.81 -13.64 -6.13
CA ILE A 65 -2.08 -12.54 -5.48
C ILE A 65 -2.96 -11.30 -5.43
N ARG A 66 -3.52 -10.88 -6.58
CA ARG A 66 -4.42 -9.72 -6.68
C ARG A 66 -5.61 -9.88 -5.74
N LYS A 67 -6.29 -11.03 -5.77
CA LYS A 67 -7.47 -11.30 -4.94
C LYS A 67 -7.13 -11.23 -3.45
N GLY A 68 -6.05 -11.88 -3.02
CA GLY A 68 -5.62 -11.85 -1.63
C GLY A 68 -5.28 -10.45 -1.13
N LEU A 69 -4.66 -9.61 -1.97
CA LEU A 69 -4.37 -8.21 -1.65
C LEU A 69 -5.65 -7.35 -1.55
N GLN A 70 -6.65 -7.62 -2.40
CA GLN A 70 -7.94 -6.92 -2.39
C GLN A 70 -8.80 -7.27 -1.17
N GLU A 71 -8.58 -8.44 -0.56
CA GLU A 71 -9.28 -8.89 0.65
C GLU A 71 -8.67 -8.31 1.95
N VAL A 72 -7.55 -7.59 1.87
CA VAL A 72 -6.94 -6.93 3.04
C VAL A 72 -7.54 -5.53 3.21
N ASP A 73 -8.50 -5.42 4.13
CA ASP A 73 -9.16 -4.15 4.45
C ASP A 73 -8.35 -3.27 5.41
N ASN A 74 -7.64 -3.88 6.37
CA ASN A 74 -6.77 -3.17 7.30
C ASN A 74 -5.61 -4.04 7.79
N ILE A 75 -4.59 -3.40 8.35
CA ILE A 75 -3.53 -4.06 9.09
C ILE A 75 -3.49 -3.42 10.48
N PRO A 76 -3.86 -4.15 11.56
CA PRO A 76 -3.88 -3.59 12.90
C PRO A 76 -2.55 -2.92 13.29
N GLY A 77 -2.62 -1.66 13.74
CA GLY A 77 -1.46 -0.88 14.15
C GLY A 77 -0.45 -0.53 13.04
N ARG A 78 -0.85 -0.53 11.77
CA ARG A 78 -0.04 -0.05 10.63
C ARG A 78 -0.85 0.91 9.76
N LEU A 79 -0.76 2.20 10.07
CA LEU A 79 -1.63 3.24 9.51
C LEU A 79 -3.10 2.80 9.46
N GLU A 80 -3.54 2.17 10.54
CA GLU A 80 -4.89 1.62 10.65
C GLU A 80 -5.87 2.78 10.76
N ARG A 81 -6.70 2.97 9.74
CA ARG A 81 -7.72 4.03 9.74
C ARG A 81 -8.88 3.63 10.63
N ILE A 82 -9.19 4.49 11.60
CA ILE A 82 -10.35 4.30 12.48
C ILE A 82 -11.51 5.12 11.93
N GLN A 83 -12.62 4.44 11.64
CA GLN A 83 -13.86 5.09 11.23
C GLN A 83 -14.45 5.84 12.43
N VAL A 84 -14.49 7.15 12.36
CA VAL A 84 -15.10 8.02 13.37
C VAL A 84 -16.26 8.81 12.75
N LYS A 85 -17.21 9.25 13.58
CA LYS A 85 -18.36 10.05 13.13
C LYS A 85 -18.04 11.55 12.96
N THR A 86 -16.76 11.92 13.02
CA THR A 86 -16.30 13.29 12.86
C THR A 86 -15.61 13.46 11.52
N ASP A 87 -15.41 14.70 11.08
CA ASP A 87 -14.69 15.00 9.84
C ASP A 87 -13.17 14.80 9.94
N CYS A 88 -12.67 14.41 11.12
CA CYS A 88 -11.26 14.15 11.35
C CYS A 88 -10.87 12.74 10.88
N ALA A 89 -9.74 12.62 10.19
CA ALA A 89 -9.13 11.33 9.92
C ALA A 89 -8.33 10.86 11.15
N VAL A 90 -8.67 9.70 11.71
CA VAL A 90 -8.00 9.09 12.86
C VAL A 90 -7.25 7.84 12.42
N PHE A 91 -5.98 7.72 12.83
CA PHE A 91 -5.11 6.60 12.49
C PHE A 91 -4.41 6.04 13.73
N VAL A 92 -4.23 4.72 13.77
CA VAL A 92 -3.44 4.01 14.78
C VAL A 92 -2.20 3.41 14.12
N ASP A 93 -1.02 3.69 14.69
CA ASP A 93 0.25 3.12 14.23
C ASP A 93 1.17 2.78 15.41
N TYR A 94 1.90 1.66 15.30
CA TYR A 94 2.82 1.15 16.33
C TYR A 94 4.25 1.71 16.22
N ALA A 95 4.50 2.73 15.40
CA ALA A 95 5.82 3.34 15.23
C ALA A 95 6.51 3.66 16.57
N HIS A 96 7.46 2.80 16.96
CA HIS A 96 8.18 2.86 18.24
C HIS A 96 9.65 3.23 18.07
N THR A 97 10.08 3.52 16.83
CA THR A 97 11.39 4.05 16.51
C THR A 97 11.25 5.46 15.91
N PRO A 98 12.25 6.35 16.08
CA PRO A 98 12.20 7.69 15.49
C PRO A 98 11.99 7.71 13.97
N ASP A 99 12.67 6.81 13.25
CA ASP A 99 12.54 6.67 11.80
C ASP A 99 11.12 6.22 11.38
N ALA A 100 10.54 5.25 12.09
CA ALA A 100 9.18 4.79 11.82
C ALA A 100 8.16 5.93 12.03
N LEU A 101 8.31 6.72 13.11
CA LEU A 101 7.43 7.84 13.40
C LEU A 101 7.54 8.94 12.33
N GLU A 102 8.77 9.26 11.89
CA GLU A 102 8.99 10.22 10.82
C GLU A 102 8.33 9.78 9.51
N ASN A 103 8.45 8.49 9.15
CA ASN A 103 7.82 7.92 7.97
C ASN A 103 6.28 7.97 8.03
N VAL A 104 5.70 7.66 9.19
CA VAL A 104 4.24 7.78 9.43
C VAL A 104 3.77 9.22 9.24
N LEU A 105 4.44 10.18 9.88
CA LEU A 105 4.06 11.60 9.81
C LEU A 105 4.22 12.17 8.39
N LYS A 106 5.29 11.79 7.67
CA LYS A 106 5.47 12.16 6.26
C LYS A 106 4.34 11.62 5.40
N THR A 107 4.01 10.34 5.56
CA THR A 107 2.92 9.69 4.82
C THR A 107 1.58 10.40 5.08
N LEU A 108 1.24 10.70 6.34
CA LEU A 108 0.01 11.41 6.69
C LEU A 108 -0.06 12.83 6.10
N ARG A 109 1.08 13.54 6.01
CA ARG A 109 1.14 14.86 5.36
C ARG A 109 0.95 14.78 3.85
N GLU A 110 1.49 13.75 3.20
CA GLU A 110 1.34 13.53 1.75
C GLU A 110 -0.12 13.26 1.36
N MET A 111 -0.94 12.69 2.26
CA MET A 111 -2.36 12.39 2.01
C MET A 111 -3.26 13.64 1.93
N LYS A 112 -2.74 14.85 2.18
CA LYS A 112 -3.46 16.14 2.13
C LYS A 112 -4.84 16.11 2.82
N PRO A 113 -4.91 15.91 4.14
CA PRO A 113 -6.17 16.04 4.86
C PRO A 113 -6.78 17.43 4.63
N VAL A 114 -8.10 17.48 4.43
CA VAL A 114 -8.85 18.73 4.24
C VAL A 114 -8.58 19.63 5.46
N ARG A 115 -8.06 20.84 5.21
CA ARG A 115 -7.80 21.85 6.25
C ARG A 115 -9.06 22.62 6.58
#